data_AF-K1SHH7-F1
#
_entry.id   AF-K1SHH7-F1
#
_cell.length_a   1.000
_cell.length_b   1.000
_cell.length_c   1.000
_cell.angle_alpha   90.00
_cell.angle_beta   90.00
_cell.angle_gamma   90.00
#
_symmetry.space_group_name_H-M   'P 1'
#
loop_
_entity.id
_entity.type
_entity.pdbx_description
1 polymer ?
#
loop_
_entity_poly.entity_id
_entity_poly.type
_entity_poly.pdbx_seq_one_letter_code
_entity_poly.pdbx_strand_id
1 'polypeptide(L)'
;SVHHILPVWSHMANENWCMIGYHGVSVVGDALDKGIGIDRRTALEAMVRSANCDYYDATGVYKRLGYVPYDVKSTGSSMTLEYAYDDWVIYDAARKAGDTALAEEYRQRALNYRNVFDPETGFARGRMSDGSWKPDPNRYDTHGQGFIEGNSWNYSMYVPHDPDGLIGLMGGDRQFVARLDSLFTEYLPDRY
;
A
#
# COMPACT_ATOMS: atom_id res chain seq x y z
N SER A 1 3.09 -22.80 -4.21
CA SER A 1 4.38 -22.08 -4.17
C SER A 1 5.27 -22.70 -3.10
N VAL A 2 6.58 -22.87 -3.34
CA VAL A 2 7.57 -23.27 -2.31
C VAL A 2 7.71 -22.22 -1.20
N HIS A 3 7.30 -20.99 -1.49
CA HIS A 3 7.28 -19.87 -0.56
C HIS A 3 6.02 -19.84 0.32
N HIS A 4 5.02 -20.68 0.00
CA HIS A 4 3.71 -20.73 0.67
C HIS A 4 2.94 -19.39 0.68
N ILE A 5 3.16 -18.54 -0.32
CA ILE A 5 2.43 -17.30 -0.59
C ILE A 5 1.66 -17.36 -1.91
N LEU A 6 0.69 -16.46 -2.08
CA LEU A 6 0.02 -16.16 -3.34
C LEU A 6 1.02 -15.56 -4.35
N PRO A 7 0.75 -15.68 -5.67
CA PRO A 7 1.64 -15.11 -6.68
C PRO A 7 1.72 -13.59 -6.58
N VAL A 8 2.90 -13.04 -6.85
CA VAL A 8 3.12 -11.59 -7.03
C VAL A 8 2.95 -11.30 -8.53
N TRP A 9 3.82 -11.88 -9.36
CA TRP A 9 3.60 -12.06 -10.80
C TRP A 9 3.97 -13.47 -11.21
N SER A 10 2.98 -14.22 -11.65
CA SER A 10 3.23 -15.57 -12.15
C SER A 10 3.01 -15.65 -13.66
N HIS A 11 3.95 -16.28 -14.34
CA HIS A 11 3.80 -16.67 -15.74
C HIS A 11 4.46 -18.03 -15.97
N MET A 12 3.75 -18.92 -16.66
CA MET A 12 4.20 -20.30 -16.90
C MET A 12 4.62 -21.03 -15.61
N ALA A 13 3.81 -20.88 -14.56
CA ALA A 13 4.05 -21.42 -13.21
C ALA A 13 5.37 -20.99 -12.54
N ASN A 14 6.01 -19.93 -13.04
CA ASN A 14 7.18 -19.31 -12.44
C ASN A 14 6.78 -17.95 -11.86
N GLU A 15 7.26 -17.69 -10.65
CA GLU A 15 7.22 -16.38 -10.02
C GLU A 15 8.37 -15.54 -10.57
N ASN A 16 8.10 -14.31 -11.00
CA ASN A 16 9.15 -13.39 -11.46
C ASN A 16 9.29 -12.14 -10.56
N TRP A 17 8.48 -12.04 -9.50
CA TRP A 17 8.52 -11.00 -8.47
C TRP A 17 8.20 -9.58 -8.95
N CYS A 18 7.52 -9.47 -10.09
CA CYS A 18 7.03 -8.22 -10.67
C CYS A 18 5.60 -7.90 -10.15
N MET A 19 5.19 -6.71 -9.77
CA MET A 19 5.96 -5.56 -9.30
C MET A 19 6.05 -5.68 -7.77
N ILE A 20 5.64 -4.64 -7.05
CA ILE A 20 5.50 -4.64 -5.59
C ILE A 20 4.12 -5.18 -5.17
N GLY A 21 3.81 -5.15 -3.87
CA GLY A 21 2.51 -5.58 -3.36
C GLY A 21 2.39 -7.09 -3.16
N TYR A 22 1.35 -7.54 -2.46
CA TYR A 22 0.95 -8.95 -2.44
C TYR A 22 -0.49 -9.07 -2.94
N HIS A 23 -0.77 -8.39 -4.06
CA HIS A 23 -2.10 -8.15 -4.63
C HIS A 23 -2.90 -9.40 -5.02
N GLY A 24 -2.28 -10.59 -5.01
CA GLY A 24 -3.03 -11.83 -5.01
C GLY A 24 -4.11 -11.85 -3.91
N VAL A 25 -3.88 -11.17 -2.78
CA VAL A 25 -4.89 -11.03 -1.72
C VAL A 25 -6.12 -10.25 -2.18
N SER A 26 -5.96 -9.18 -2.95
CA SER A 26 -7.08 -8.38 -3.48
C SER A 26 -7.98 -9.21 -4.39
N VAL A 27 -7.38 -9.97 -5.31
CA VAL A 27 -8.13 -10.87 -6.22
C VAL A 27 -8.88 -11.96 -5.45
N VAL A 28 -8.23 -12.57 -4.46
CA VAL A 28 -8.87 -13.60 -3.62
C VAL A 28 -9.98 -13.01 -2.75
N GLY A 29 -9.75 -11.84 -2.14
CA GLY A 29 -10.74 -11.13 -1.33
C GLY A 29 -11.99 -10.77 -2.13
N ASP A 30 -11.82 -10.22 -3.33
CA ASP A 30 -12.93 -9.90 -4.23
C ASP A 30 -13.73 -11.15 -4.64
N ALA A 31 -13.07 -12.29 -4.85
CA ALA A 31 -13.73 -13.57 -5.11
C ALA A 31 -14.56 -14.06 -3.90
N LEU A 32 -14.04 -13.91 -2.68
CA LEU A 32 -14.76 -14.24 -1.44
C LEU A 32 -16.01 -13.38 -1.25
N ASP A 33 -15.91 -12.11 -1.60
CA ASP A 33 -16.97 -11.10 -1.49
C ASP A 33 -18.08 -11.31 -2.49
N LYS A 34 -17.71 -11.69 -3.71
CA LYS A 34 -18.66 -12.04 -4.78
C LYS A 34 -19.24 -13.44 -4.63
N GLY A 35 -18.87 -14.18 -3.58
CA GLY A 35 -19.39 -15.51 -3.31
C GLY A 35 -18.97 -16.56 -4.33
N ILE A 36 -17.82 -16.37 -4.99
CA ILE A 36 -17.23 -17.40 -5.85
C ILE A 36 -16.92 -18.63 -4.97
N GLY A 37 -17.19 -19.82 -5.50
CA GLY A 37 -17.12 -21.10 -4.75
C GLY A 37 -15.71 -21.56 -4.40
N ILE A 38 -14.94 -20.74 -3.68
CA ILE A 38 -13.62 -21.07 -3.12
C ILE A 38 -13.74 -21.33 -1.61
N ASP A 39 -12.85 -22.16 -1.07
CA ASP A 39 -12.82 -22.45 0.37
C ASP A 39 -12.35 -21.23 1.17
N ARG A 40 -13.27 -20.63 1.94
CA ARG A 40 -13.04 -19.36 2.65
C ARG A 40 -11.87 -19.45 3.64
N ARG A 41 -11.73 -20.57 4.34
CA ARG A 41 -10.68 -20.77 5.35
C ARG A 41 -9.30 -20.86 4.70
N THR A 42 -9.17 -21.68 3.67
CA THR A 42 -7.92 -21.84 2.91
C THR A 42 -7.54 -20.52 2.21
N ALA A 43 -8.53 -19.80 1.67
CA ALA A 43 -8.30 -18.49 1.06
C ALA A 43 -7.74 -17.49 2.07
N LEU A 44 -8.39 -17.32 3.23
CA LEU A 44 -7.92 -16.40 4.28
C LEU A 44 -6.53 -16.81 4.80
N GLU A 45 -6.27 -18.10 4.98
CA GLU A 45 -4.94 -18.60 5.37
C GLU A 45 -3.87 -18.24 4.34
N ALA A 46 -4.15 -18.40 3.04
CA ALA A 46 -3.22 -18.02 1.97
C ALA A 46 -2.97 -16.51 1.94
N MET A 47 -4.00 -15.70 2.18
CA MET A 47 -3.86 -14.24 2.25
C MET A 47 -2.96 -13.83 3.42
N VAL A 48 -3.22 -14.35 4.63
CA VAL A 48 -2.43 -14.07 5.83
C VAL A 48 -0.97 -14.51 5.67
N ARG A 49 -0.72 -15.68 5.07
CA ARG A 49 0.64 -16.16 4.79
C ARG A 49 1.40 -15.21 3.85
N SER A 50 0.73 -14.70 2.83
CA SER A 50 1.32 -13.77 1.86
C SER A 50 1.75 -12.46 2.53
N ALA A 51 0.87 -11.88 3.36
CA ALA A 51 1.12 -10.65 4.10
C ALA A 51 2.07 -10.81 5.31
N ASN A 52 2.57 -12.03 5.59
CA ASN A 52 3.48 -12.35 6.69
C ASN A 52 4.76 -13.07 6.23
N CYS A 53 5.09 -13.02 4.95
CA CYS A 53 6.31 -13.60 4.42
C CYS A 53 7.51 -12.68 4.64
N ASP A 54 8.06 -12.63 5.86
CA ASP A 54 8.98 -11.56 6.30
C ASP A 54 10.17 -11.22 5.39
N TYR A 55 10.71 -12.20 4.66
CA TYR A 55 11.83 -11.99 3.74
C TYR A 55 11.39 -11.41 2.39
N TYR A 56 10.11 -11.52 2.04
CA TYR A 56 9.56 -10.96 0.82
C TYR A 56 9.47 -9.45 0.96
N ASP A 57 10.22 -8.75 0.10
CA ASP A 57 10.15 -7.32 -0.18
C ASP A 57 9.87 -6.40 1.03
N ALA A 58 10.67 -6.54 2.08
CA ALA A 58 10.58 -5.72 3.30
C ALA A 58 9.25 -5.82 4.07
N THR A 59 8.38 -6.79 3.80
CA THR A 59 7.15 -7.03 4.58
C THR A 59 7.44 -7.20 6.08
N GLY A 60 8.52 -7.90 6.45
CA GLY A 60 8.94 -8.02 7.85
C GLY A 60 9.32 -6.68 8.49
N VAL A 61 9.87 -5.73 7.70
CA VAL A 61 10.19 -4.36 8.16
C VAL A 61 8.90 -3.55 8.29
N TYR A 62 8.03 -3.61 7.27
CA TYR A 62 6.73 -2.95 7.25
C TYR A 62 5.88 -3.34 8.47
N LYS A 63 5.80 -4.62 8.82
CA LYS A 63 5.06 -5.06 10.02
C LYS A 63 5.63 -4.50 11.32
N ARG A 64 6.95 -4.34 11.42
CA ARG A 64 7.60 -3.81 12.64
C ARG A 64 7.48 -2.30 12.78
N LEU A 65 7.59 -1.57 11.67
CA LEU A 65 7.66 -0.10 11.68
C LEU A 65 6.35 0.59 11.30
N GLY A 66 5.41 -0.15 10.70
CA GLY A 66 4.17 0.40 10.14
C GLY A 66 4.38 1.11 8.79
N TYR A 67 5.56 1.01 8.19
CA TYR A 67 5.89 1.52 6.85
C TYR A 67 7.18 0.86 6.36
N VAL A 68 7.42 0.92 5.05
CA VAL A 68 8.70 0.53 4.44
C VAL A 68 9.59 1.77 4.34
N PRO A 69 10.72 1.83 5.06
CA PRO A 69 11.60 2.99 4.99
C PRO A 69 12.31 3.14 3.64
N TYR A 70 12.52 4.38 3.21
CA TYR A 70 13.19 4.74 1.95
C TYR A 70 14.64 4.22 1.88
N ASP A 71 15.36 4.27 2.99
CA ASP A 71 16.72 3.76 3.13
C ASP A 71 16.81 2.22 3.21
N VAL A 72 15.67 1.54 3.30
CA VAL A 72 15.56 0.08 3.15
C VAL A 72 15.14 -0.29 1.72
N LYS A 73 14.15 0.42 1.17
CA LYS A 73 13.69 0.29 -0.22
C LYS A 73 13.37 1.67 -0.79
N SER A 74 13.99 2.01 -1.91
CA SER A 74 13.80 3.31 -2.57
C SER A 74 12.37 3.58 -3.05
N THR A 75 11.52 2.55 -3.10
CA THR A 75 10.09 2.58 -3.45
C THR A 75 9.17 2.41 -2.22
N GLY A 76 9.71 2.58 -1.01
CA GLY A 76 9.04 2.25 0.25
C GLY A 76 7.71 2.98 0.49
N SER A 77 7.52 4.19 -0.05
CA SER A 77 6.23 4.89 0.07
C SER A 77 5.15 4.21 -0.76
N SER A 78 5.40 3.86 -2.03
CA SER A 78 4.47 3.07 -2.84
C SER A 78 4.13 1.74 -2.17
N MET A 79 5.15 1.02 -1.69
CA MET A 79 4.96 -0.26 -0.99
C MET A 79 4.09 -0.11 0.25
N THR A 80 4.30 0.93 1.05
CA THR A 80 3.51 1.18 2.27
C THR A 80 2.04 1.44 1.94
N LEU A 81 1.76 2.24 0.91
CA LEU A 81 0.41 2.55 0.47
C LEU A 81 -0.31 1.30 -0.05
N GLU A 82 0.37 0.51 -0.87
CA GLU A 82 -0.15 -0.71 -1.48
C GLU A 82 -0.34 -1.84 -0.45
N TYR A 83 0.60 -2.01 0.48
CA TYR A 83 0.47 -2.97 1.58
C TYR A 83 -0.68 -2.60 2.52
N ALA A 84 -0.91 -1.31 2.79
CA ALA A 84 -2.04 -0.87 3.60
C ALA A 84 -3.39 -1.23 2.93
N TYR A 85 -3.49 -1.10 1.60
CA TYR A 85 -4.66 -1.56 0.86
C TYR A 85 -4.82 -3.09 0.92
N ASP A 86 -3.75 -3.83 0.63
CA ASP A 86 -3.79 -5.30 0.69
C ASP A 86 -4.16 -5.81 2.10
N ASP A 87 -3.68 -5.13 3.15
CA ASP A 87 -4.05 -5.41 4.54
C ASP A 87 -5.52 -5.09 4.84
N TRP A 88 -6.10 -4.05 4.22
CA TRP A 88 -7.52 -3.76 4.33
C TRP A 88 -8.38 -4.89 3.74
N VAL A 89 -7.94 -5.49 2.62
CA VAL A 89 -8.64 -6.64 2.03
C VAL A 89 -8.65 -7.82 3.01
N ILE A 90 -7.52 -8.08 3.68
CA ILE A 90 -7.42 -9.15 4.69
C ILE A 90 -8.30 -8.83 5.90
N TYR A 91 -8.32 -7.58 6.36
CA TYR A 91 -9.22 -7.12 7.41
C TYR A 91 -10.67 -7.46 7.10
N ASP A 92 -11.14 -7.11 5.90
CA ASP A 92 -12.54 -7.32 5.55
C ASP A 92 -12.88 -8.81 5.40
N ALA A 93 -11.97 -9.61 4.82
CA ALA A 93 -12.11 -11.06 4.73
C ALA A 93 -12.17 -11.73 6.12
N ALA A 94 -11.28 -11.34 7.04
CA ALA A 94 -11.25 -11.84 8.42
C ALA A 94 -12.53 -11.47 9.19
N ARG A 95 -12.97 -10.21 9.05
CA ARG A 95 -14.22 -9.72 9.66
C ARG A 95 -15.43 -10.53 9.19
N LYS A 96 -15.53 -10.82 7.89
CA LYS A 96 -16.60 -11.64 7.31
C LYS A 96 -16.52 -13.12 7.71
N ALA A 97 -15.31 -13.61 8.01
CA ALA A 97 -15.10 -14.96 8.54
C ALA A 97 -15.41 -15.07 10.05
N GLY A 98 -15.65 -13.95 10.74
CA GLY A 98 -15.89 -13.92 12.19
C GLY A 98 -14.63 -14.00 13.04
N ASP A 99 -13.43 -13.88 12.44
CA ASP A 99 -12.16 -13.85 13.17
C ASP A 99 -11.85 -12.42 13.62
N THR A 100 -12.36 -12.05 14.80
CA THR A 100 -12.29 -10.69 15.32
C THR A 100 -10.88 -10.25 15.69
N ALA A 101 -10.03 -11.17 16.16
CA ALA A 101 -8.65 -10.88 16.53
C ALA A 101 -7.81 -10.57 15.28
N LEU A 102 -7.92 -11.41 14.26
CA LEU A 102 -7.24 -11.19 12.99
C LEU A 102 -7.76 -9.93 12.29
N ALA A 103 -9.08 -9.71 12.30
CA ALA A 103 -9.66 -8.51 11.73
C ALA A 103 -9.10 -7.24 12.42
N GLU A 104 -9.00 -7.20 13.74
CA GLU A 104 -8.44 -6.03 14.43
C GLU A 104 -6.97 -5.79 14.10
N GLU A 105 -6.15 -6.84 14.02
CA GLU A 105 -4.74 -6.72 13.60
C GLU A 105 -4.63 -6.05 12.22
N TYR A 106 -5.34 -6.58 11.23
CA TYR A 106 -5.28 -6.06 9.86
C TYR A 106 -5.98 -4.72 9.71
N ARG A 107 -6.98 -4.41 10.55
CA ARG A 107 -7.59 -3.08 10.60
C ARG A 107 -6.57 -2.02 10.99
N GLN A 108 -5.68 -2.33 11.94
CA GLN A 108 -4.61 -1.42 12.34
C GLN A 108 -3.57 -1.28 11.22
N ARG A 109 -3.16 -2.40 10.61
CA ARG A 109 -2.20 -2.37 9.49
C ARG A 109 -2.75 -1.64 8.26
N ALA A 110 -4.04 -1.74 7.99
CA ALA A 110 -4.71 -1.00 6.91
C ALA A 110 -4.58 0.53 7.06
N LEU A 111 -4.29 1.04 8.26
CA LEU A 111 -4.06 2.47 8.52
C LEU A 111 -2.59 2.88 8.40
N ASN A 112 -1.68 1.96 8.07
CA ASN A 112 -0.25 2.23 7.94
C ASN A 112 0.10 3.25 6.85
N TYR A 113 -0.79 3.46 5.86
CA TYR A 113 -0.61 4.53 4.87
C TYR A 113 -0.35 5.89 5.54
N ARG A 114 -0.95 6.15 6.71
CA ARG A 114 -0.77 7.38 7.49
C ARG A 114 0.68 7.64 7.88
N ASN A 115 1.50 6.59 7.99
CA ASN A 115 2.90 6.70 8.40
C ASN A 115 3.82 7.26 7.32
N VAL A 116 3.38 7.37 6.07
CA VAL A 116 4.16 7.96 4.97
C VAL A 116 3.59 9.29 4.48
N PHE A 117 2.53 9.81 5.09
CA PHE A 117 2.03 11.16 4.80
C PHE A 117 2.77 12.20 5.63
N ASP A 118 3.47 13.09 4.93
CA ASP A 118 4.17 14.21 5.55
C ASP A 118 3.17 15.32 5.88
N PRO A 119 2.95 15.66 7.16
CA PRO A 119 1.97 16.68 7.55
C PRO A 119 2.34 18.10 7.07
N GLU A 120 3.60 18.36 6.71
CA GLU A 120 4.02 19.66 6.18
C GLU A 120 3.54 19.85 4.73
N THR A 121 3.62 18.80 3.92
CA THR A 121 3.25 18.86 2.50
C THR A 121 1.82 18.36 2.24
N GLY A 122 1.29 17.52 3.12
CA GLY A 122 0.06 16.77 2.94
C GLY A 122 0.16 15.70 1.84
N PHE A 123 1.36 15.35 1.40
CA PHE A 123 1.61 14.29 0.41
C PHE A 123 2.31 13.10 1.06
N ALA A 124 2.18 11.93 0.43
CA ALA A 124 3.07 10.82 0.70
C ALA A 124 4.52 11.24 0.37
N ARG A 125 5.46 10.87 1.24
CA ARG A 125 6.89 11.18 1.11
C ARG A 125 7.72 10.01 1.61
N GLY A 126 8.92 9.83 1.04
CA GLY A 126 9.88 8.86 1.57
C GLY A 126 10.16 9.13 3.05
N ARG A 127 9.96 8.11 3.89
CA ARG A 127 10.28 8.16 5.32
C ARG A 127 11.47 7.26 5.61
N MET A 128 12.45 7.74 6.36
CA MET A 128 13.69 7.05 6.69
C MET A 128 13.49 6.13 7.88
N SER A 129 14.39 5.17 8.09
CA SER A 129 14.29 4.19 9.19
C SER A 129 14.36 4.82 10.58
N ASP A 130 15.00 5.99 10.69
CA ASP A 130 15.05 6.79 11.92
C ASP A 130 13.78 7.64 12.15
N GLY A 131 12.81 7.57 11.23
CA GLY A 131 11.55 8.29 11.28
C GLY A 131 11.59 9.68 10.63
N SER A 132 12.76 10.18 10.22
CA SER A 132 12.89 11.43 9.48
C SER A 132 12.32 11.33 8.06
N TRP A 133 12.01 12.46 7.45
CA TRP A 133 11.57 12.50 6.05
C TRP A 133 12.76 12.60 5.11
N LYS A 134 12.69 11.94 3.96
CA LYS A 134 13.71 12.03 2.91
C LYS A 134 13.92 13.51 2.54
N PRO A 135 15.16 14.03 2.55
CA PRO A 135 15.44 15.42 2.17
C PRO A 135 15.15 15.68 0.68
N ASP A 136 15.08 16.96 0.33
CA ASP A 136 14.88 17.46 -1.03
C ASP A 136 13.67 16.82 -1.74
N PRO A 137 12.45 17.00 -1.18
CA PRO A 137 11.25 16.42 -1.76
C PRO A 137 10.97 17.09 -3.11
N ASN A 138 10.75 16.27 -4.13
CA ASN A 138 10.24 16.73 -5.41
C ASN A 138 9.02 15.89 -5.76
N ARG A 139 7.86 16.55 -5.81
CA ARG A 139 6.57 15.89 -6.02
C ARG A 139 6.34 15.41 -7.45
N TYR A 140 7.16 15.87 -8.41
CA TYR A 140 7.04 15.52 -9.83
C TYR A 140 8.01 14.43 -10.26
N ASP A 141 9.17 14.31 -9.60
CA ASP A 141 10.17 13.29 -9.95
C ASP A 141 9.60 11.89 -9.79
N THR A 142 9.78 11.08 -10.84
CA THR A 142 9.39 9.67 -10.87
C THR A 142 10.49 8.72 -10.36
N HIS A 143 11.63 9.27 -9.95
CA HIS A 143 12.77 8.51 -9.46
C HIS A 143 13.32 9.08 -8.16
N GLY A 144 13.75 8.20 -7.25
CA GLY A 144 14.46 8.59 -6.04
C GLY A 144 13.61 9.41 -5.06
N GLN A 145 12.29 9.27 -5.05
CA GLN A 145 11.39 9.99 -4.14
C GLN A 145 10.54 9.08 -3.23
N GLY A 146 10.72 7.76 -3.30
CA GLY A 146 9.91 6.80 -2.53
C GLY A 146 8.89 6.04 -3.36
N PHE A 147 8.81 6.29 -4.67
CA PHE A 147 7.74 5.80 -5.54
C PHE A 147 8.26 4.91 -6.66
N ILE A 148 7.46 3.92 -7.06
CA ILE A 148 7.73 3.04 -8.22
C ILE A 148 6.96 3.56 -9.43
N GLU A 149 7.65 3.84 -10.54
CA GLU A 149 7.03 4.24 -11.83
C GLU A 149 5.98 5.37 -11.74
N GLY A 150 6.13 6.23 -10.73
CA GLY A 150 5.19 7.29 -10.39
C GLY A 150 5.85 8.30 -9.47
N ASN A 151 5.10 9.30 -9.05
CA ASN A 151 5.61 10.41 -8.24
C ASN A 151 4.71 10.65 -7.03
N SER A 152 5.09 11.60 -6.17
CA SER A 152 4.30 11.89 -4.97
C SER A 152 2.88 12.33 -5.29
N TRP A 153 2.66 13.06 -6.39
CA TRP A 153 1.34 13.51 -6.80
C TRP A 153 0.37 12.35 -7.08
N ASN A 154 0.75 11.41 -7.93
CA ASN A 154 -0.15 10.32 -8.30
C ASN A 154 -0.30 9.28 -7.17
N TYR A 155 0.80 8.90 -6.53
CA TYR A 155 0.77 7.86 -5.49
C TYR A 155 0.08 8.32 -4.21
N SER A 156 0.13 9.61 -3.86
CA SER A 156 -0.59 10.11 -2.67
C SER A 156 -2.10 9.94 -2.76
N MET A 157 -2.65 9.68 -3.95
CA MET A 157 -4.07 9.38 -4.14
C MET A 157 -4.41 7.90 -3.92
N TYR A 158 -3.41 7.04 -3.69
CA TYR A 158 -3.60 5.59 -3.54
C TYR A 158 -3.94 5.18 -2.10
N VAL A 159 -5.13 5.59 -1.65
CA VAL A 159 -5.75 5.12 -0.39
C VAL A 159 -7.21 4.76 -0.67
N PRO A 160 -7.48 3.80 -1.58
CA PRO A 160 -8.84 3.52 -2.04
C PRO A 160 -9.74 2.94 -0.95
N HIS A 161 -9.15 2.36 0.10
CA HIS A 161 -9.86 1.73 1.21
C HIS A 161 -10.26 2.70 2.33
N ASP A 162 -9.70 3.91 2.37
CA ASP A 162 -10.03 4.94 3.36
C ASP A 162 -10.00 6.36 2.74
N PRO A 163 -10.93 6.69 1.81
CA PRO A 163 -10.96 8.01 1.17
C PRO A 163 -11.16 9.17 2.16
N ASP A 164 -11.98 8.96 3.20
CA ASP A 164 -12.22 9.99 4.24
C ASP A 164 -10.93 10.28 5.03
N GLY A 165 -10.18 9.23 5.40
CA GLY A 165 -8.87 9.37 6.04
C GLY A 165 -7.85 10.09 5.16
N LEU A 166 -7.83 9.77 3.86
CA LEU A 166 -7.01 10.46 2.88
C LEU A 166 -7.35 11.96 2.79
N ILE A 167 -8.62 12.30 2.66
CA ILE A 167 -9.09 13.69 2.63
C ILE A 167 -8.64 14.44 3.90
N GLY A 168 -8.76 13.81 5.06
CA GLY A 168 -8.26 14.36 6.33
C GLY A 168 -6.76 14.65 6.32
N LEU A 169 -5.93 13.72 5.85
CA LEU A 169 -4.48 13.92 5.72
C LEU A 169 -4.10 15.01 4.71
N MET A 170 -4.91 15.20 3.68
CA MET A 170 -4.69 16.23 2.66
C MET A 170 -5.21 17.62 3.06
N GLY A 171 -5.69 17.79 4.29
CA GLY A 171 -6.13 19.07 4.84
C GLY A 171 -7.63 19.33 4.75
N GLY A 172 -8.44 18.31 4.47
CA GLY A 172 -9.89 18.38 4.38
C GLY A 172 -10.42 18.64 2.98
N ASP A 173 -11.75 18.62 2.85
CA ASP A 173 -12.47 18.60 1.56
C ASP A 173 -12.01 19.70 0.58
N ARG A 174 -11.88 20.93 1.07
CA ARG A 174 -11.55 22.09 0.21
C ARG A 174 -10.15 21.94 -0.40
N GLN A 175 -9.18 21.54 0.41
CA GLN A 175 -7.80 21.32 -0.02
C GLN A 175 -7.71 20.10 -0.94
N PHE A 176 -8.42 19.02 -0.61
CA PHE A 176 -8.48 17.82 -1.44
C PHE A 176 -9.03 18.11 -2.84
N VAL A 177 -10.17 18.80 -2.95
CA VAL A 177 -10.76 19.18 -4.24
C VAL A 177 -9.81 20.06 -5.05
N ALA A 178 -9.21 21.08 -4.43
CA ALA A 178 -8.26 21.96 -5.12
C ALA A 178 -7.01 21.21 -5.63
N ARG A 179 -6.54 20.20 -4.89
CA ARG A 179 -5.44 19.33 -5.32
C ARG A 179 -5.84 18.42 -6.47
N LEU A 180 -7.03 17.84 -6.41
CA LEU A 180 -7.57 17.01 -7.49
C LEU A 180 -7.70 17.83 -8.77
N ASP A 181 -8.24 19.04 -8.71
CA ASP A 181 -8.31 19.95 -9.86
C ASP A 181 -6.92 20.28 -10.42
N SER A 182 -5.95 20.54 -9.54
CA SER A 182 -4.56 20.82 -9.93
C SER A 182 -3.92 19.63 -10.63
N LEU A 183 -4.15 18.40 -10.18
CA LEU A 183 -3.60 17.19 -10.79
C LEU A 183 -3.94 17.07 -12.29
N PHE A 184 -5.12 17.55 -12.70
CA PHE A 184 -5.58 17.50 -14.09
C PHE A 184 -5.32 18.77 -14.90
N THR A 185 -4.87 19.86 -14.27
CA THR A 185 -4.75 21.17 -14.92
C THR A 185 -3.36 21.79 -14.81
N GLU A 186 -2.50 21.29 -13.93
CA GLU A 186 -1.15 21.80 -13.71
C GLU A 186 -0.25 21.52 -14.92
N TYR A 187 0.54 22.52 -15.31
CA TYR A 187 1.56 22.37 -16.34
C TYR A 187 2.73 21.56 -15.78
N LEU A 188 3.03 20.43 -16.42
CA LEU A 188 4.23 19.63 -16.13
C LEU A 188 5.34 20.02 -17.12
N PRO A 189 6.46 20.61 -16.66
CA PRO A 189 7.59 20.94 -17.55
C PRO A 189 8.22 19.68 -18.17
N ASP A 190 8.64 19.77 -19.44
CA ASP A 190 9.26 18.68 -20.24
C ASP A 190 10.46 17.95 -19.59
N ARG A 191 11.06 18.54 -18.56
CA ARG A 191 12.16 17.90 -17.82
C ARG A 191 11.70 16.74 -16.92
N TYR A 192 10.39 16.61 -16.71
CA TYR A 192 9.76 15.62 -15.84
C TYR A 192 9.03 14.54 -16.64
#